data_AF-A0A6N2EDB2-F1
#
_entry.id   AF-A0A6N2EDB2-F1
#
_cell.length_a   1.000
_cell.length_b   1.000
_cell.length_c   1.000
_cell.angle_alpha   90.00
_cell.angle_beta   90.00
_cell.angle_gamma   90.00
#
_symmetry.space_group_name_H-M   'P 1'
#
loop_
_entity.id
_entity.type
_entity.pdbx_description
1 polymer ?
#
loop_
_entity_poly.entity_id
_entity_poly.type
_entity_poly.pdbx_seq_one_letter_code
_entity_poly.pdbx_strand_id
1 'polypeptide(L)' 'MVRQKGSHVVLRRPSLNPESGDTSATCVVPLHRRDLAVGTLGSVLRQAGIDAETFIEVL' A
#
# COMPACT_ATOMS: atom_id res chain seq x y z
N MET A 1 3.13 -10.79 2.32
CA MET A 1 3.55 -9.94 3.47
C MET A 1 5.05 -10.13 3.69
N VAL A 2 5.82 -9.05 3.89
CA VAL A 2 7.28 -9.14 4.09
C VAL A 2 7.65 -9.22 5.56
N ARG A 3 7.05 -8.38 6.41
CA ARG A 3 7.21 -8.43 7.87
C ARG A 3 6.05 -7.77 8.59
N GLN A 4 5.91 -8.06 9.87
CA GLN A 4 4.98 -7.37 10.77
C GLN A 4 5.65 -7.08 12.11
N LYS A 5 5.42 -5.89 12.68
CA LYS A 5 5.82 -5.51 14.03
C LYS A 5 4.65 -4.81 14.72
N GLY A 6 4.06 -5.47 15.72
CA GLY A 6 2.80 -5.00 16.32
C GLY A 6 1.72 -4.87 15.25
N SER A 7 1.03 -3.74 15.21
CA SER A 7 0.02 -3.46 14.19
C SER A 7 0.58 -3.03 12.85
N HIS A 8 1.89 -2.79 12.68
CA HIS A 8 2.42 -2.32 11.40
C HIS A 8 2.87 -3.49 10.53
N VAL A 9 2.29 -3.58 9.32
CA VAL A 9 2.59 -4.61 8.33
C VAL A 9 3.30 -4.00 7.15
N VAL A 10 4.34 -4.66 6.67
CA VAL A 10 5.04 -4.29 5.43
C VAL A 10 4.62 -5.25 4.33
N LEU A 11 4.06 -4.70 3.26
CA LEU A 11 3.65 -5.43 2.06
C LEU A 11 4.56 -5.01 0.90
N ARG A 12 4.87 -5.97 0.02
CA ARG A 12 5.61 -5.72 -1.21
C ARG A 12 4.85 -6.33 -2.37
N ARG A 13 4.56 -5.52 -3.38
CA ARG A 13 4.05 -5.96 -4.68
C ARG A 13 5.25 -6.10 -5.63
N PRO A 14 5.58 -7.30 -6.12
CA PRO A 14 6.61 -7.45 -7.14
C PRO A 14 6.15 -6.78 -8.44
N SER A 15 7.11 -6.31 -9.24
CA SER A 15 6.82 -5.90 -10.61
C SER A 15 6.41 -7.14 -11.40
N LEU A 16 5.30 -7.03 -12.13
CA LEU A 16 4.85 -8.12 -13.02
C LEU A 16 5.45 -7.98 -14.42
N ASN A 17 5.93 -6.77 -14.76
CA ASN A 17 6.49 -6.48 -16.08
C ASN A 17 7.64 -5.46 -15.96
N PRO A 18 8.85 -5.90 -15.58
CA PRO A 18 9.97 -5.01 -15.24
C PRO A 18 10.48 -4.20 -16.43
N GLU A 19 10.30 -4.69 -17.66
CA GLU A 19 10.60 -3.96 -18.90
C GLU A 19 9.67 -2.76 -19.14
N SER A 20 8.45 -2.78 -18.58
CA SER A 20 7.41 -1.76 -18.84
C SER A 20 7.47 -0.56 -17.90
N GLY A 21 8.51 -0.46 -17.08
CA GLY A 21 8.62 0.57 -16.04
C GLY A 21 7.76 0.30 -14.80
N ASP A 22 7.01 -0.80 -14.75
CA ASP A 22 6.31 -1.25 -13.54
C ASP A 22 7.36 -1.55 -12.47
N THR A 23 7.34 -0.77 -11.40
CA THR A 23 8.32 -0.87 -10.32
C THR A 23 7.69 -1.60 -9.14
N SER A 24 8.47 -2.46 -8.47
CA SER A 24 7.98 -3.13 -7.26
C SER A 24 7.62 -2.09 -6.19
N ALA A 25 6.40 -2.13 -5.68
CA ALA A 25 5.94 -1.24 -4.63
C ALA A 25 6.15 -1.87 -3.25
N THR A 26 6.61 -1.09 -2.28
CA THR A 26 6.64 -1.50 -0.86
C THR A 26 5.85 -0.49 -0.05
N CYS A 27 4.85 -0.96 0.69
CA CYS A 27 4.03 -0.11 1.54
C CYS A 27 4.00 -0.61 2.99
N VAL A 28 3.90 0.34 3.92
CA VAL A 28 3.71 0.06 5.35
C VAL A 28 2.29 0.41 5.74
N VAL A 29 1.53 -0.57 6.20
CA VAL A 29 0.10 -0.45 6.50
C VAL A 29 -0.12 -0.67 8.01
N PRO A 30 -0.67 0.33 8.73
CA PRO A 30 -1.17 0.11 10.09
C PRO A 30 -2.45 -0.74 10.05
N LEU A 31 -2.37 -1.93 10.63
CA LEU A 31 -3.42 -2.93 10.78
C LEU A 31 -3.95 -2.92 12.23
N HIS A 32 -4.59 -1.81 12.60
CA HIS A 32 -5.37 -1.72 13.85
C HIS A 32 -6.87 -1.57 13.53
N ARG A 33 -7.74 -2.02 14.43
CA ARG A 33 -9.22 -2.03 14.24
C ARG A 33 -9.90 -0.66 14.36
N ARG A 34 -9.20 0.41 13.98
CA ARG A 34 -9.67 1.80 14.10
C ARG A 34 -9.47 2.51 12.77
N ASP A 35 -10.11 3.65 12.62
CA ASP A 35 -9.96 4.51 11.45
C ASP A 35 -8.52 4.95 11.25
N LEU A 36 -8.15 5.14 9.98
CA LEU A 36 -6.86 5.70 9.59
C LEU A 36 -7.00 7.20 9.37
N ALA A 37 -6.02 7.97 9.81
CA ALA A 37 -5.94 9.37 9.44
C ALA A 37 -5.81 9.51 7.91
N VAL A 38 -6.47 10.52 7.33
CA VAL A 38 -6.48 10.76 5.87
C VAL A 38 -5.07 10.87 5.29
N GLY A 39 -4.16 11.56 5.98
CA GLY A 39 -2.76 11.67 5.55
C GLY A 39 -2.02 10.32 5.54
N THR A 40 -2.35 9.42 6.47
CA THR A 40 -1.79 8.07 6.52
C THR A 40 -2.31 7.22 5.36
N LEU A 41 -3.63 7.24 5.11
CA LEU A 41 -4.22 6.56 3.97
C LEU A 41 -3.60 7.07 2.65
N GLY A 42 -3.50 8.39 2.48
CA GLY A 42 -2.87 8.98 1.30
C GLY A 42 -1.39 8.57 1.13
N SER A 43 -0.64 8.46 2.22
CA SER A 43 0.75 7.96 2.18
C SER A 43 0.82 6.50 1.73
N VAL A 44 -0.10 5.65 2.21
CA VAL A 44 -0.19 4.23 1.82
C VAL A 44 -0.50 4.11 0.32
N LEU A 45 -1.50 4.84 -0.17
CA LEU A 45 -1.88 4.84 -1.59
C LEU A 45 -0.72 5.30 -2.49
N ARG A 46 -0.04 6.39 -2.09
CA ARG A 46 1.15 6.89 -2.80
C ARG A 46 2.28 5.86 -2.84
N GLN A 47 2.56 5.17 -1.73
CA GLN A 47 3.58 4.10 -1.69
C GLN A 47 3.19 2.90 -2.57
N ALA A 48 1.89 2.61 -2.70
CA ALA A 48 1.39 1.54 -3.55
C ALA A 48 1.36 1.92 -5.05
N GLY A 49 1.43 3.22 -5.36
CA GLY A 49 1.31 3.76 -6.72
C GLY A 49 -0.13 3.69 -7.25
N ILE A 50 -1.12 3.88 -6.36
CA ILE A 50 -2.55 3.79 -6.68
C ILE A 50 -3.20 5.12 -6.30
N ASP A 51 -4.07 5.66 -7.16
CA ASP A 51 -4.89 6.84 -6.84
C ASP A 51 -6.13 6.46 -6.01
N ALA A 52 -6.85 7.49 -5.54
CA ALA A 52 -8.00 7.28 -4.66
C ALA A 52 -9.18 6.64 -5.41
N GLU A 53 -9.42 7.01 -6.67
CA GLU A 53 -10.54 6.46 -7.44
C GLU A 53 -10.37 4.95 -7.66
N THR A 54 -9.19 4.53 -8.15
CA THR A 54 -8.84 3.13 -8.37
C THR A 54 -8.96 2.31 -7.08
N PHE A 55 -8.60 2.90 -5.94
CA PHE A 55 -8.73 2.23 -4.65
C PHE A 55 -10.20 2.06 -4.24
N ILE A 56 -11.06 3.04 -4.50
CA ILE A 56 -12.48 3.01 -4.13
C ILE A 56 -13.26 2.02 -5.00
N GLU A 57 -12.89 1.87 -6.27
CA GLU A 57 -13.54 0.92 -7.20
C GLU A 57 -13.45 -0.55 -6.76
N VAL A 58 -12.51 -0.90 -5.88
CA VAL A 58 -12.26 -2.27 -5.43
C VAL A 58 -12.69 -2.54 -3.99
N LEU A 59 -13.37 -1.59 -3.33
CA LEU A 59 -13.96 -1.77 -1.99
C LEU A 59 -15.31 -2.49 -2.04
#